data_AF-G0L3H8-F1
#
_entry.id   AF-G0L3H8-F1
#
_cell.length_a   1.000
_cell.length_b   1.000
_cell.length_c   1.000
_cell.angle_alpha   90.00
_cell.angle_beta   90.00
_cell.angle_gamma   90.00
#
_symmetry.space_group_name_H-M   'P 1'
#
loop_
_entity.id
_entity.type
_entity.pdbx_description
1 polymer ?
#
loop_
_entity_poly.entity_id
_entity_poly.type
_entity_poly.pdbx_seq_one_letter_code
_entity_poly.pdbx_strand_id
1 'polypeptide(L)'
;MIYIVKDLASLEELKSNPNLKQVYRKIQLDENLPLSTRYSKQLNKYYYACGCQEGSMAVFACMVGMATAYFVTDGQFFDTWWKGIAVLVIAALLGKTAGIVYAKLKLNETLRALKKALATT
;
A
#
# COMPACT_ATOMS: atom_id res chain seq x y z
N MET A 1 1.42 -20.61 -5.97
CA MET A 1 2.61 -20.50 -6.84
C MET A 1 3.55 -19.46 -6.25
N ILE A 2 4.85 -19.77 -6.16
CA ILE A 2 5.89 -18.89 -5.62
C ILE A 2 6.74 -18.43 -6.80
N TYR A 3 7.02 -17.13 -6.89
CA TYR A 3 7.95 -16.57 -7.87
C TYR A 3 9.32 -16.42 -7.22
N ILE A 4 10.35 -17.06 -7.80
CA ILE A 4 11.72 -17.01 -7.31
C ILE A 4 12.49 -15.98 -8.15
N VAL A 5 12.93 -14.91 -7.50
CA VAL A 5 13.75 -13.87 -8.13
C VAL A 5 15.21 -14.29 -8.03
N LYS A 6 15.82 -14.61 -9.17
CA LYS A 6 17.23 -15.02 -9.25
C LYS A 6 18.16 -13.86 -9.61
N ASP A 7 17.65 -12.89 -10.36
CA ASP A 7 18.45 -11.86 -11.00
C ASP A 7 17.70 -10.52 -11.12
N LEU A 8 18.42 -9.49 -11.57
CA LEU A 8 17.87 -8.14 -11.75
C LEU A 8 16.76 -8.07 -12.80
N ALA A 9 16.80 -8.92 -13.84
CA ALA A 9 15.78 -8.91 -14.90
C ALA A 9 14.44 -9.47 -14.38
N SER A 10 14.47 -10.54 -13.58
CA SER A 10 13.28 -11.05 -12.87
C SER A 10 12.63 -9.97 -11.98
N LEU A 11 13.45 -9.08 -11.41
CA LEU A 11 13.00 -7.96 -10.57
C LEU A 11 12.34 -6.84 -11.38
N GLU A 12 12.83 -6.57 -12.59
CA GLU A 12 12.22 -5.62 -13.51
C GLU A 12 10.93 -6.17 -14.13
N GLU A 13 10.88 -7.48 -14.41
CA GLU A 13 9.67 -8.15 -14.87
C GLU A 13 8.54 -8.03 -13.83
N LEU A 14 8.86 -8.25 -12.55
CA LEU A 14 7.94 -8.02 -11.42
C LEU A 14 7.40 -6.59 -11.36
N LYS A 15 8.20 -5.60 -11.74
CA LYS A 15 7.78 -4.20 -11.75
C LYS A 15 6.94 -3.86 -12.99
N SER A 16 7.31 -4.42 -14.14
CA SER A 16 6.67 -4.17 -15.43
C SER A 16 5.31 -4.85 -15.54
N ASN A 17 5.13 -6.02 -14.93
CA ASN A 17 3.96 -6.84 -15.13
C ASN A 17 3.05 -6.91 -13.87
N PRO A 18 2.03 -6.04 -13.77
CA PRO A 18 1.11 -6.04 -12.62
C PRO A 18 0.26 -7.30 -12.52
N ASN A 19 0.09 -8.07 -13.61
CA ASN A 19 -0.67 -9.32 -13.59
C ASN A 19 0.02 -10.44 -12.80
N LEU A 20 1.34 -10.35 -12.59
CA LEU A 20 2.06 -11.30 -11.73
C LEU A 20 1.51 -11.31 -10.30
N LYS A 21 0.89 -10.22 -9.84
CA LYS A 21 0.22 -10.14 -8.53
C LYS A 21 -0.99 -11.06 -8.40
N GLN A 22 -1.65 -11.40 -9.51
CA GLN A 22 -2.79 -12.32 -9.52
C GLN A 22 -2.34 -13.78 -9.62
N VAL A 23 -1.22 -14.04 -10.31
CA VAL A 23 -0.71 -15.38 -10.57
C VAL A 23 0.11 -15.93 -9.40
N TYR A 24 0.95 -15.08 -8.81
CA TYR A 24 1.84 -15.47 -7.72
C TYR A 24 1.30 -14.95 -6.39
N ARG A 25 1.43 -15.77 -5.34
CA ARG A 25 0.97 -15.43 -3.97
C ARG A 25 2.10 -14.94 -3.07
N LYS A 26 3.34 -15.24 -3.45
CA LYS A 26 4.54 -14.97 -2.66
C LYS A 26 5.74 -14.84 -3.60
N ILE A 27 6.54 -13.82 -3.35
CA ILE A 27 7.83 -13.58 -3.99
C ILE A 27 8.90 -14.04 -3.00
N GLN A 28 9.79 -14.92 -3.43
CA GLN A 28 10.98 -15.32 -2.68
C GLN A 28 12.22 -14.87 -3.45
N LEU A 29 13.21 -14.35 -2.72
CA LEU A 29 14.53 -14.11 -3.29
C LEU A 29 15.35 -15.38 -3.15
N ASP A 30 16.23 -15.61 -4.12
CA ASP A 30 17.19 -16.70 -4.09
C ASP A 30 18.01 -16.66 -2.78
N GLU A 31 18.29 -17.84 -2.24
CA GLU A 31 18.96 -18.03 -0.95
C GLU A 31 20.44 -17.59 -1.02
N ASN A 32 21.00 -17.51 -2.22
CA ASN A 32 22.34 -17.00 -2.48
C ASN A 32 22.48 -15.47 -2.30
N LEU A 33 21.37 -14.72 -2.16
CA LEU A 33 21.45 -13.29 -1.87
C LEU A 33 21.61 -13.01 -0.36
N PRO A 34 22.59 -12.18 0.05
CA PRO A 34 22.65 -11.71 1.43
C PRO A 34 21.37 -10.94 1.78
N LEU A 35 20.76 -11.25 2.93
CA LEU A 35 19.53 -10.62 3.47
C LEU A 35 18.21 -10.96 2.72
N SER A 36 18.17 -12.03 1.93
CA SER A 36 17.00 -12.49 1.14
C SER A 36 15.70 -12.61 1.95
N THR A 37 15.75 -13.07 3.20
CA THR A 37 14.58 -13.23 4.08
C THR A 37 13.95 -11.90 4.50
N ARG A 38 14.77 -10.91 4.90
CA ARG A 38 14.27 -9.60 5.35
C ARG A 38 13.65 -8.83 4.18
N TYR A 39 14.33 -8.81 3.04
CA TYR A 39 13.85 -8.12 1.85
C TYR A 39 12.64 -8.81 1.22
N SER A 40 12.57 -10.15 1.18
CA SER A 40 11.38 -10.84 0.63
C SER A 40 10.12 -10.54 1.45
N LYS A 41 10.25 -10.42 2.78
CA LYS A 41 9.12 -10.08 3.66
C LYS A 41 8.64 -8.65 3.41
N GLN A 42 9.56 -7.69 3.26
CA GLN A 42 9.20 -6.31 2.91
C GLN A 42 8.61 -6.21 1.51
N LEU A 43 9.21 -6.90 0.53
CA LEU A 43 8.74 -6.90 -0.85
C LEU A 43 7.32 -7.44 -0.94
N ASN A 44 7.03 -8.60 -0.33
CA ASN A 44 5.67 -9.14 -0.27
C ASN A 44 4.71 -8.17 0.43
N LYS A 45 5.12 -7.56 1.55
CA LYS A 45 4.27 -6.61 2.27
C LYS A 45 3.84 -5.43 1.39
N TYR A 46 4.77 -4.79 0.67
CA TYR A 46 4.47 -3.61 -0.13
C TYR A 46 3.92 -3.94 -1.53
N TYR A 47 4.30 -5.07 -2.11
CA TYR A 47 3.80 -5.51 -3.42
C TYR A 47 2.33 -5.91 -3.36
N TYR A 48 1.91 -6.60 -2.29
CA TYR A 48 0.51 -6.98 -2.10
C TYR A 48 -0.34 -5.90 -1.43
N ALA A 49 0.25 -4.85 -0.85
CA ALA A 49 -0.50 -3.75 -0.27
C ALA A 49 -1.51 -3.16 -1.28
N CYS A 50 -2.79 -3.19 -0.91
CA CYS A 50 -3.89 -2.62 -1.70
C CYS A 50 -4.29 -1.21 -1.25
N GLY A 51 -3.60 -0.65 -0.25
CA GLY A 51 -4.02 0.61 0.41
C GLY A 51 -5.30 0.47 1.23
N CYS A 52 -5.79 -0.75 1.46
CA CYS A 52 -7.07 -0.99 2.12
C CYS A 52 -7.03 -0.65 3.62
N GLN A 53 -5.88 -0.88 4.27
CA GLN A 53 -5.68 -0.58 5.68
C GLN A 53 -5.56 0.94 5.92
N GLU A 54 -4.89 1.64 5.00
CA GLU A 54 -4.77 3.10 5.01
C GLU A 54 -6.12 3.76 4.68
N GLY A 55 -6.88 3.19 3.74
CA GLY A 55 -8.23 3.61 3.41
C GLY A 55 -9.20 3.45 4.60
N SER A 56 -9.16 2.32 5.31
CA SER A 56 -10.01 2.13 6.50
C SER A 56 -9.66 3.06 7.65
N MET A 57 -8.37 3.35 7.87
CA MET A 57 -7.93 4.36 8.84
C MET A 57 -8.43 5.77 8.48
N ALA A 58 -8.36 6.16 7.20
CA ALA A 58 -8.86 7.46 6.76
C ALA A 58 -10.38 7.60 6.97
N VAL A 59 -11.16 6.56 6.64
CA VAL A 59 -12.60 6.52 6.90
C VAL A 59 -12.89 6.63 8.39
N PHE A 60 -12.17 5.89 9.23
CA PHE A 60 -12.34 5.94 10.68
C PHE A 60 -12.05 7.33 11.24
N ALA A 61 -10.94 7.96 10.85
CA ALA A 61 -10.61 9.32 11.26
C ALA A 61 -11.68 10.34 10.82
N CYS A 62 -12.22 10.17 9.61
CA CYS A 62 -13.29 11.03 9.10
C CYS A 62 -14.60 10.84 9.88
N MET A 63 -14.93 9.61 10.25
CA MET A 63 -16.11 9.27 11.05
C MET A 63 -16.01 9.86 12.48
N VAL A 64 -14.83 9.79 13.11
CA VAL A 64 -14.56 10.47 14.39
C VAL A 64 -14.65 11.99 14.25
N GLY A 65 -14.12 12.54 13.15
CA GLY A 65 -14.24 13.97 12.82
C GLY A 65 -15.70 14.43 12.68
N MET A 66 -16.56 13.62 12.04
CA MET A 66 -17.99 13.93 11.95
C MET A 66 -18.70 13.82 13.29
N ALA A 67 -18.39 12.80 14.09
CA ALA A 67 -18.97 12.65 15.42
C ALA A 67 -18.60 13.85 16.31
N THR A 68 -17.34 14.27 16.31
CA THR A 68 -16.89 15.46 17.06
C THR A 68 -17.55 16.74 16.55
N ALA A 69 -17.65 16.94 15.23
CA ALA A 69 -18.35 18.08 14.66
C ALA A 69 -19.85 18.11 15.03
N TYR A 70 -20.51 16.96 15.08
CA TYR A 70 -21.90 16.85 15.52
C TYR A 70 -22.10 17.34 16.96
N PHE A 71 -21.24 16.90 17.89
CA PHE A 71 -21.32 17.31 19.30
C PHE A 71 -20.98 18.80 19.49
N VAL A 72 -20.08 19.37 18.69
CA VAL A 72 -19.67 20.78 18.82
C VAL A 72 -20.71 21.73 18.22
N THR A 73 -21.48 21.30 17.22
CA THR A 73 -22.45 22.14 16.51
C THR A 73 -23.89 21.93 16.97
N ASP A 74 -24.10 21.25 18.10
CA ASP A 74 -25.43 20.85 18.61
C ASP A 74 -26.32 20.22 17.54
N GLY A 75 -25.72 19.43 16.64
CA GLY A 75 -26.44 18.69 15.61
C GLY A 75 -26.88 19.47 14.37
N GLN A 76 -26.63 20.79 14.29
CA GLN A 76 -26.97 21.60 13.11
C GLN A 76 -26.25 21.15 11.82
N PHE A 77 -25.14 20.42 11.96
CA PHE A 77 -24.39 19.89 10.83
C PHE A 77 -25.14 18.80 10.04
N PHE A 78 -26.17 18.16 10.62
CA PHE A 78 -26.86 17.00 10.03
C PHE A 78 -28.07 17.32 9.16
N ASP A 79 -28.52 18.58 9.07
CA ASP A 79 -29.60 18.98 8.14
C ASP A 79 -29.24 18.69 6.67
N THR A 80 -27.95 18.47 6.37
CA THR A 80 -27.48 18.00 5.06
C THR A 80 -26.70 16.70 5.14
N TRP A 81 -27.35 15.62 5.59
CA TRP A 81 -26.81 14.25 5.65
C TRP A 81 -26.09 13.79 4.36
N TRP A 82 -26.56 14.20 3.18
CA TRP A 82 -25.94 13.88 1.89
C TRP A 82 -24.54 14.48 1.72
N LYS A 83 -24.28 15.67 2.29
CA LYS A 83 -22.94 16.29 2.30
C LYS A 83 -21.98 15.50 3.18
N GLY A 84 -22.45 14.99 4.32
CA GLY A 84 -21.68 14.10 5.19
C GLY A 84 -21.25 12.83 4.45
N ILE A 85 -22.17 12.18 3.74
CA ILE A 85 -21.85 10.99 2.92
C ILE A 85 -20.83 11.34 1.82
N ALA A 86 -21.01 12.46 1.11
CA ALA A 86 -20.08 12.89 0.07
C ALA A 86 -18.66 13.13 0.63
N VAL A 87 -18.55 13.75 1.80
CA VAL A 87 -17.27 13.99 2.49
C VAL A 87 -16.61 12.66 2.89
N LEU A 88 -17.37 11.69 3.41
CA LEU A 88 -16.84 10.35 3.73
C LEU A 88 -16.31 9.64 2.49
N VAL A 89 -17.03 9.70 1.36
CA VAL A 89 -16.60 9.09 0.11
C VAL A 89 -15.32 9.74 -0.40
N ILE A 90 -15.24 11.07 -0.39
CA ILE A 90 -14.05 11.81 -0.81
C ILE A 90 -12.87 11.47 0.11
N ALA A 91 -13.07 11.45 1.43
CA ALA A 91 -12.03 11.09 2.39
C ALA A 91 -11.56 9.64 2.22
N ALA A 92 -12.47 8.69 1.96
CA ALA A 92 -12.13 7.30 1.68
C ALA A 92 -11.29 7.17 0.40
N LEU A 93 -11.67 7.89 -0.65
CA LEU A 93 -10.92 7.92 -1.91
C LEU A 93 -9.53 8.52 -1.72
N LEU A 94 -9.43 9.66 -1.01
CA LEU A 94 -8.14 10.31 -0.71
C LEU A 94 -7.24 9.43 0.17
N GLY A 95 -7.80 8.77 1.19
CA GLY A 95 -7.04 7.83 2.03
C GLY A 95 -6.52 6.64 1.23
N LYS A 96 -7.36 6.09 0.34
CA LYS A 96 -6.99 4.97 -0.53
C LYS A 96 -5.90 5.37 -1.54
N THR A 97 -6.03 6.52 -2.19
CA THR A 97 -5.00 7.00 -3.13
C THR A 97 -3.69 7.30 -2.42
N ALA A 98 -3.73 7.98 -1.27
CA ALA A 98 -2.55 8.25 -0.46
C ALA A 98 -1.84 6.96 -0.01
N GLY A 99 -2.60 5.96 0.48
CA GLY A 99 -2.07 4.65 0.87
C GLY A 99 -1.41 3.90 -0.30
N ILE A 100 -2.03 3.91 -1.48
CA ILE A 100 -1.46 3.29 -2.69
C ILE A 100 -0.17 4.00 -3.11
N VAL A 101 -0.15 5.34 -3.10
CA VAL A 101 1.04 6.12 -3.46
C VAL A 101 2.17 5.86 -2.47
N TYR A 102 1.89 5.88 -1.16
CA TYR A 102 2.87 5.56 -0.13
C TYR A 102 3.45 4.15 -0.29
N ALA A 103 2.60 3.15 -0.53
CA ALA A 103 3.04 1.78 -0.78
C ALA A 103 3.94 1.69 -2.03
N LYS A 104 3.59 2.39 -3.12
CA LYS A 104 4.42 2.45 -4.35
C LYS A 104 5.77 3.11 -4.12
N LEU A 105 5.82 4.20 -3.36
CA LEU A 105 7.07 4.88 -3.02
C LEU A 105 8.00 3.96 -2.21
N LYS A 106 7.45 3.31 -1.19
CA LYS A 106 8.21 2.40 -0.32
C LYS A 106 8.66 1.14 -1.03
N LEU A 107 7.85 0.63 -1.96
CA LEU A 107 8.24 -0.46 -2.87
C LEU A 107 9.45 -0.04 -3.72
N ASN A 108 9.39 1.13 -4.38
CA ASN A 108 10.51 1.64 -5.19
C ASN A 108 11.78 1.85 -4.37
N GLU A 109 11.67 2.31 -3.13
CA GLU A 109 12.81 2.46 -2.23
C GLU A 109 13.42 1.11 -1.85
N THR A 110 12.59 0.12 -1.51
CA THR A 110 13.04 -1.25 -1.22
C THR A 110 13.72 -1.87 -2.44
N LEU A 111 13.16 -1.68 -3.64
CA LEU A 111 13.75 -2.12 -4.91
C LEU A 111 15.10 -1.47 -5.18
N ARG A 112 15.24 -0.15 -4.94
CA ARG A 112 16.51 0.56 -5.10
C ARG A 112 17.58 0.06 -4.13
N ALA A 113 17.22 -0.18 -2.87
CA ALA A 113 18.12 -0.77 -1.89
C ALA A 113 18.60 -2.16 -2.32
N LEU A 114 17.69 -2.97 -2.86
CA LEU A 114 17.99 -4.31 -3.35
C LEU A 114 18.89 -4.28 -4.60
N LYS A 115 18.63 -3.39 -5.56
CA LYS A 115 19.51 -3.18 -6.73
C LYS A 115 20.94 -2.79 -6.32
N LYS A 116 21.08 -1.91 -5.32
CA LYS A 116 22.40 -1.53 -4.80
C LYS A 116 23.13 -2.71 -4.14
N ALA A 117 22.43 -3.50 -3.34
CA ALA A 117 23.01 -4.68 -2.67
C ALA A 117 23.49 -5.72 -3.70
N LEU A 118 22.68 -5.98 -4.74
CA LEU A 118 23.03 -6.88 -5.85
C LEU A 118 24.23 -6.39 -6.66
N ALA A 119 24.37 -5.09 -6.90
CA ALA A 119 25.49 -4.52 -7.66
C ALA A 119 26.82 -4.53 -6.88
N THR A 120 26.79 -4.80 -5.57
CA THR A 120 27.98 -4.84 -4.71
C THR A 120 28.49 -6.28 -4.50
N THR A 121 27.76 -7.28 -5.00
CA THR A 121 28.11 -8.71 -4.92
C THR A 121 28.65 -9.16 -6.28
#